data_AF-A0A2A6M8W9-F1
#
_entry.id   AF-A0A2A6M8W9-F1
#
_cell.length_a   1.000
_cell.length_b   1.000
_cell.length_c   1.000
_cell.angle_alpha   90.00
_cell.angle_beta   90.00
_cell.angle_gamma   90.00
#
_symmetry.space_group_name_H-M   'P 1'
#
loop_
_entity.id
_entity.type
_entity.pdbx_description
1 polymer ?
#
loop_
_entity_poly.entity_id
_entity_poly.type
_entity_poly.pdbx_seq_one_letter_code
_entity_poly.pdbx_strand_id
1 'polypeptide(L)'
;MGSNDWQKSTGQNVYEMFVEHGGPGFWIRRTTWGGTCARVIRIGEMTKPAPYFGSPTALMDVYSLDGASKEGLAQVRVPGTFKTWRKIDAPAWEALVDLRPLDDPNIDAALAALDRKRGKGKREPVKDTDDAVPVARVRLKVPFERKEEAKSIGARWWPEEKTWWLPQDKSAALAQARSLGFFPEDE
;
A
#
# COMPACT_ATOMS: atom_id res chain seq x y z
N MET A 1 -35.06 4.38 -12.25
CA MET A 1 -34.46 4.50 -10.91
C MET A 1 -33.26 3.57 -10.86
N GLY A 2 -32.06 4.09 -11.10
CA GLY A 2 -30.84 3.28 -11.17
C GLY A 2 -30.46 2.81 -9.77
N SER A 3 -30.54 1.51 -9.52
CA SER A 3 -30.17 0.92 -8.23
C SER A 3 -28.74 1.32 -7.89
N ASN A 4 -28.57 1.96 -6.74
CA ASN A 4 -27.27 2.40 -6.20
C ASN A 4 -26.43 1.20 -5.68
N ASP A 5 -26.59 0.04 -6.31
CA ASP A 5 -26.16 -1.28 -5.83
C ASP A 5 -24.64 -1.46 -5.97
N TRP A 6 -24.01 -0.68 -6.85
CA TRP A 6 -22.55 -0.67 -7.07
C TRP A 6 -21.74 -0.33 -5.82
N GLN A 7 -22.35 0.29 -4.79
CA GLN A 7 -21.68 0.61 -3.53
C GLN A 7 -21.50 -0.61 -2.62
N LYS A 8 -22.26 -1.69 -2.84
CA LYS A 8 -22.14 -2.93 -2.06
C LYS A 8 -20.76 -3.55 -2.29
N SER A 9 -20.09 -3.88 -1.19
CA SER A 9 -18.73 -4.41 -1.21
C SER A 9 -18.73 -5.87 -1.63
N THR A 10 -18.01 -6.23 -2.69
CA THR A 10 -17.68 -7.63 -3.01
C THR A 10 -16.54 -8.17 -2.14
N GLY A 11 -15.89 -7.31 -1.34
CA GLY A 11 -14.75 -7.67 -0.50
C GLY A 11 -13.41 -7.70 -1.25
N GLN A 12 -13.42 -7.51 -2.57
CA GLN A 12 -12.23 -7.53 -3.41
C GLN A 12 -11.52 -6.17 -3.44
N ASN A 13 -10.21 -6.21 -3.61
CA ASN A 13 -9.39 -5.05 -3.98
C ASN A 13 -9.12 -5.01 -5.50
N VAL A 14 -8.48 -3.93 -5.99
CA VAL A 14 -8.28 -3.71 -7.44
C VAL A 14 -7.40 -4.78 -8.08
N TYR A 15 -6.43 -5.35 -7.35
CA TYR A 15 -5.59 -6.44 -7.88
C TYR A 15 -6.38 -7.72 -8.05
N GLU A 16 -7.25 -8.04 -7.08
CA GLU A 16 -8.14 -9.21 -7.17
C GLU A 16 -9.14 -9.05 -8.32
N MET A 17 -9.69 -7.85 -8.50
CA MET A 17 -10.55 -7.52 -9.65
C MET A 17 -9.83 -7.69 -10.99
N PHE A 18 -8.53 -7.32 -11.06
CA PHE A 18 -7.71 -7.49 -12.26
C PHE A 18 -7.47 -8.96 -12.59
N VAL A 19 -7.11 -9.77 -11.59
CA VAL A 19 -6.89 -11.21 -11.77
C VAL A 19 -8.19 -11.90 -12.18
N GLU A 20 -9.30 -11.60 -11.51
CA GLU A 20 -10.62 -12.15 -11.83
C GLU A 20 -11.10 -11.75 -13.23
N HIS A 21 -10.86 -10.51 -13.64
CA HIS A 21 -11.19 -10.04 -14.99
C HIS A 21 -10.28 -10.65 -16.07
N GLY A 22 -9.12 -11.19 -15.70
CA GLY A 22 -8.13 -11.73 -16.64
C GLY A 22 -7.22 -10.68 -17.28
N GLY A 23 -7.12 -9.47 -16.71
CA GLY A 23 -6.26 -8.42 -17.22
C GLY A 23 -6.85 -7.00 -17.14
N PRO A 24 -6.21 -6.02 -17.81
CA PRO A 24 -6.69 -4.63 -17.85
C PRO A 24 -7.98 -4.49 -18.65
N GLY A 25 -8.58 -3.30 -18.61
CA GLY A 25 -9.75 -2.92 -19.39
C GLY A 25 -11.06 -2.89 -18.60
N PHE A 26 -11.07 -3.32 -17.32
CA PHE A 26 -12.26 -3.27 -16.48
C PHE A 26 -12.48 -1.88 -15.84
N TRP A 27 -13.72 -1.65 -15.42
CA TRP A 27 -14.15 -0.39 -14.87
C TRP A 27 -14.26 -0.44 -13.34
N ILE A 28 -13.80 0.63 -12.71
CA ILE A 28 -13.90 0.84 -11.29
C ILE A 28 -14.48 2.23 -10.97
N ARG A 29 -15.07 2.35 -9.79
CA ARG A 29 -15.47 3.62 -9.21
C ARG A 29 -14.98 3.73 -7.79
N ARG A 30 -14.53 4.92 -7.42
CA ARG A 30 -14.16 5.20 -6.03
C ARG A 30 -15.42 5.51 -5.23
N THR A 31 -15.53 4.96 -4.03
CA THR A 31 -16.70 5.16 -3.15
C THR A 31 -16.91 6.62 -2.74
N THR A 32 -15.85 7.43 -2.71
CA THR A 32 -15.91 8.86 -2.44
C THR A 32 -16.03 9.74 -3.69
N TRP A 33 -16.02 9.16 -4.89
CA TRP A 33 -16.13 9.90 -6.14
C TRP A 33 -17.55 9.81 -6.70
N GLY A 34 -18.28 10.93 -6.59
CA GLY A 34 -19.68 11.01 -6.98
C GLY A 34 -19.91 11.08 -8.49
N GLY A 35 -19.05 11.72 -9.28
CA GLY A 35 -19.35 12.05 -10.69
C GLY A 35 -18.44 11.40 -11.73
N THR A 36 -17.62 10.42 -11.34
CA THR A 36 -16.57 9.87 -12.21
C THR A 36 -16.46 8.35 -12.05
N CYS A 37 -16.04 7.68 -13.12
CA CYS A 37 -15.56 6.31 -13.12
C CYS A 37 -14.15 6.27 -13.71
N ALA A 38 -13.48 5.12 -13.60
CA ALA A 38 -12.16 4.94 -14.16
C ALA A 38 -12.03 3.57 -14.81
N ARG A 39 -11.33 3.51 -15.94
CA ARG A 39 -10.94 2.27 -16.60
C ARG A 39 -9.53 1.92 -16.17
N VAL A 40 -9.33 0.74 -15.58
CA VAL A 40 -8.00 0.27 -15.22
C VAL A 40 -7.28 -0.19 -16.49
N ILE A 41 -6.16 0.44 -16.81
CA ILE A 41 -5.47 0.24 -18.09
C ILE A 41 -4.20 -0.61 -17.98
N ARG A 42 -3.55 -0.65 -16.81
CA ARG A 42 -2.38 -1.51 -16.56
C ARG A 42 -2.13 -1.69 -15.07
N ILE A 43 -1.64 -2.87 -14.69
CA ILE A 43 -1.06 -3.13 -13.38
C ILE A 43 0.35 -3.66 -13.61
N GLY A 44 1.31 -3.20 -12.82
CA GLY A 44 2.69 -3.68 -12.84
C GLY A 44 2.82 -5.12 -12.35
N GLU A 45 4.05 -5.60 -12.36
CA GLU A 45 4.34 -7.01 -12.09
C GLU A 45 3.87 -7.46 -10.69
N MET A 46 3.12 -8.56 -10.67
CA MET A 46 2.63 -9.19 -9.45
C MET A 46 3.66 -10.19 -8.92
N THR A 47 4.45 -9.80 -7.91
CA THR A 47 5.62 -10.57 -7.47
C THR A 47 5.38 -11.46 -6.24
N LYS A 48 4.21 -11.36 -5.60
CA LYS A 48 3.85 -12.09 -4.36
C LYS A 48 2.46 -12.72 -4.50
N PRO A 49 2.07 -13.65 -3.62
CA PRO A 49 0.70 -14.14 -3.59
C PRO A 49 -0.33 -13.05 -3.26
N ALA A 50 -1.59 -13.39 -3.52
CA ALA A 50 -2.79 -12.64 -3.14
C ALA A 50 -2.81 -12.28 -1.63
N PRO A 51 -3.57 -11.25 -1.23
CA PRO A 51 -4.43 -10.40 -2.05
C PRO A 51 -3.73 -9.14 -2.58
N TYR A 52 -2.49 -8.89 -2.16
CA TYR A 52 -1.78 -7.64 -2.44
C TYR A 52 -0.70 -7.74 -3.51
N PHE A 53 -0.26 -8.95 -3.85
CA PHE A 53 0.64 -9.21 -5.00
C PHE A 53 1.95 -8.39 -5.04
N GLY A 54 2.46 -7.94 -3.88
CA GLY A 54 3.66 -7.09 -3.81
C GLY A 54 3.37 -5.59 -3.98
N SER A 55 2.09 -5.24 -4.03
CA SER A 55 1.56 -3.89 -4.26
C SER A 55 2.15 -3.25 -5.52
N PRO A 56 1.91 -3.83 -6.70
CA PRO A 56 2.34 -3.23 -7.96
C PRO A 56 1.67 -1.88 -8.19
N THR A 57 2.32 -1.03 -8.98
CA THR A 57 1.69 0.20 -9.45
C THR A 57 0.51 -0.15 -10.36
N ALA A 58 -0.61 0.57 -10.22
CA ALA A 58 -1.76 0.43 -11.11
C ALA A 58 -2.10 1.78 -11.75
N LEU A 59 -2.43 1.74 -13.04
CA LEU A 59 -2.79 2.89 -13.86
C LEU A 59 -4.26 2.82 -14.28
N MET A 60 -4.89 3.98 -14.39
CA MET A 60 -6.26 4.14 -14.85
C MET A 60 -6.42 5.40 -15.70
N ASP A 61 -7.41 5.38 -16.58
CA ASP A 61 -7.97 6.58 -17.19
C ASP A 61 -9.30 6.92 -16.51
N VAL A 62 -9.48 8.17 -16.12
CA VAL A 62 -10.64 8.68 -15.39
C VAL A 62 -11.56 9.43 -16.33
N TYR A 63 -12.85 9.13 -16.26
CA TYR A 63 -13.90 9.70 -17.09
C TYR A 63 -15.04 10.22 -16.20
N SER A 64 -15.77 11.23 -16.66
CA SER A 64 -17.08 11.54 -16.08
C SER A 64 -18.13 10.53 -16.51
N LEU A 65 -19.27 10.51 -15.82
CA LEU A 65 -20.36 9.56 -16.10
C LEU A 65 -21.03 9.75 -17.46
N ASP A 66 -20.74 10.85 -18.16
CA ASP A 66 -21.16 11.15 -19.53
C ASP A 66 -20.12 10.75 -20.60
N GLY A 67 -18.97 10.22 -20.19
CA GLY A 67 -17.92 9.74 -21.09
C GLY A 67 -16.81 10.75 -21.41
N ALA A 68 -16.86 11.97 -20.88
CA ALA A 68 -15.77 12.92 -21.10
C ALA A 68 -14.50 12.52 -20.30
N SER A 69 -13.35 12.48 -20.98
CA SER A 69 -12.06 12.21 -20.34
C SER A 69 -11.70 13.32 -19.34
N LYS A 70 -11.31 12.94 -18.13
CA LYS A 70 -10.91 13.86 -17.05
C LYS A 70 -9.41 13.80 -16.77
N GLU A 71 -8.86 12.60 -16.69
CA GLU A 71 -7.44 12.39 -16.38
C GLU A 71 -6.99 11.09 -17.03
N GLY A 72 -5.90 11.11 -17.79
CA GLY A 72 -5.32 9.92 -18.41
C GLY A 72 -4.03 9.49 -17.72
N LEU A 73 -3.70 8.19 -17.77
CA LEU A 73 -2.49 7.60 -17.17
C LEU A 73 -2.36 7.92 -15.67
N ALA A 74 -3.49 8.08 -14.99
CA ALA A 74 -3.55 8.40 -13.58
C ALA A 74 -3.16 7.18 -12.73
N GLN A 75 -2.52 7.42 -11.59
CA GLN A 75 -2.23 6.34 -10.64
C GLN A 75 -3.50 5.97 -9.86
N VAL A 76 -3.84 4.69 -9.83
CA VAL A 76 -4.86 4.18 -8.90
C VAL A 76 -4.31 4.31 -7.48
N ARG A 77 -4.92 5.17 -6.66
CA ARG A 77 -4.53 5.34 -5.26
C ARG A 77 -5.06 4.20 -4.40
N VAL A 78 -4.23 3.69 -3.49
CA VAL A 78 -4.58 2.63 -2.53
C VAL A 78 -5.32 1.42 -3.15
N PRO A 79 -4.80 0.84 -4.25
CA PRO A 79 -5.47 -0.24 -4.99
C PRO A 79 -5.71 -1.51 -4.16
N GLY A 80 -4.88 -1.75 -3.13
CA GLY A 80 -5.03 -2.89 -2.22
C GLY A 80 -6.16 -2.73 -1.19
N THR A 81 -6.80 -1.56 -1.07
CA THR A 81 -7.86 -1.36 -0.08
C THR A 81 -9.23 -1.72 -0.64
N PHE A 82 -9.83 -2.81 -0.13
CA PHE A 82 -11.14 -3.30 -0.54
C PHE A 82 -12.32 -2.34 -0.26
N LYS A 83 -12.15 -1.32 0.60
CA LYS A 83 -13.20 -0.33 0.91
C LYS A 83 -13.24 0.86 -0.05
N THR A 84 -12.21 1.06 -0.87
CA THR A 84 -12.03 2.30 -1.63
C THR A 84 -12.60 2.23 -3.04
N TRP A 85 -12.41 1.09 -3.71
CA TRP A 85 -12.78 0.90 -5.10
C TRP A 85 -13.87 -0.16 -5.24
N ARG A 86 -14.76 0.03 -6.22
CA ARG A 86 -15.80 -0.92 -6.60
C ARG A 86 -15.67 -1.20 -8.09
N LYS A 87 -15.64 -2.47 -8.47
CA LYS A 87 -15.83 -2.86 -9.87
C LYS A 87 -17.24 -2.46 -10.28
N ILE A 88 -17.37 -1.90 -11.47
CA ILE A 88 -18.67 -1.58 -12.08
C ILE A 88 -18.72 -2.21 -13.46
N ASP A 89 -19.93 -2.37 -13.98
CA ASP A 89 -20.10 -2.72 -15.38
C ASP A 89 -19.59 -1.60 -16.30
N ALA A 90 -19.23 -2.00 -17.51
CA ALA A 90 -18.97 -1.12 -18.64
C ALA A 90 -20.05 -0.01 -18.74
N PRO A 91 -19.67 1.28 -18.67
CA PRO A 91 -20.61 2.37 -18.90
C PRO A 91 -21.21 2.27 -20.31
N ALA A 92 -22.49 2.61 -20.47
CA ALA A 92 -23.18 2.47 -21.78
C ALA A 92 -22.53 3.31 -22.91
N TRP A 93 -21.87 4.41 -22.56
CA TRP A 93 -21.16 5.26 -23.52
C TRP A 93 -19.77 4.73 -23.90
N GLU A 94 -19.29 3.65 -23.28
CA GLU A 94 -17.96 3.05 -23.55
C GLU A 94 -17.75 2.81 -25.04
N ALA A 95 -18.76 2.26 -25.72
CA ALA A 95 -18.70 1.94 -27.14
C ALA A 95 -18.83 3.17 -28.06
N LEU A 96 -19.18 4.34 -27.51
CA LEU A 96 -19.41 5.58 -28.26
C LEU A 96 -18.20 6.51 -28.22
N VAL A 97 -17.27 6.28 -27.27
CA VAL A 97 -16.10 7.13 -27.06
C VAL A 97 -14.86 6.41 -27.55
N ASP A 98 -13.95 7.14 -28.18
CA ASP A 98 -12.64 6.61 -28.54
C ASP A 98 -11.77 6.48 -27.29
N LEU A 99 -11.61 5.26 -26.81
CA LEU A 99 -10.83 4.96 -25.61
C LEU A 99 -9.40 4.62 -25.96
N ARG A 100 -8.48 4.98 -25.05
CA ARG A 100 -7.08 4.58 -25.17
C ARG A 100 -6.96 3.06 -25.39
N PRO A 101 -6.22 2.61 -26.42
CA PRO A 101 -5.86 1.20 -26.58
C PRO A 101 -5.05 0.68 -25.39
N LEU A 102 -5.29 -0.56 -24.97
CA LEU A 102 -4.57 -1.17 -23.83
C LEU A 102 -3.10 -1.51 -24.15
N ASP A 103 -2.74 -1.50 -25.44
CA ASP A 103 -1.38 -1.71 -25.95
C ASP A 103 -0.67 -0.38 -26.30
N ASP A 104 -1.22 0.75 -25.88
CA ASP A 104 -0.57 2.06 -26.08
C ASP A 104 0.78 2.10 -25.34
N PRO A 105 1.91 2.33 -26.04
CA PRO A 105 3.25 2.33 -25.43
C PRO A 105 3.42 3.43 -24.36
N ASN A 106 2.58 4.47 -24.38
CA ASN A 106 2.59 5.50 -23.35
C ASN A 106 2.18 4.96 -21.97
N ILE A 107 1.39 3.88 -21.94
CA ILE A 107 0.99 3.20 -20.70
C ILE A 107 2.22 2.61 -20.01
N ASP A 108 3.05 1.89 -20.76
CA ASP A 108 4.23 1.24 -20.21
C ASP A 108 5.30 2.27 -19.80
N ALA A 109 5.44 3.35 -20.59
CA ALA A 109 6.30 4.48 -20.23
C ALA A 109 5.85 5.18 -18.93
N ALA A 110 4.53 5.39 -18.75
CA ALA A 110 3.97 5.98 -17.54
C ALA A 110 4.15 5.06 -16.33
N LEU A 111 3.92 3.75 -16.50
CA LEU A 111 4.11 2.76 -15.44
C LEU A 111 5.58 2.74 -14.99
N ALA A 112 6.52 2.64 -15.94
CA ALA A 112 7.94 2.69 -15.65
C ALA A 112 8.38 4.00 -14.99
N ALA A 113 7.77 5.14 -15.33
CA ALA A 113 8.02 6.41 -14.67
C ALA A 113 7.55 6.40 -13.20
N LEU A 114 6.37 5.84 -12.92
CA LEU A 114 5.87 5.69 -11.55
C LEU A 114 6.71 4.73 -10.74
N ASP A 115 7.13 3.60 -11.32
CA ASP A 115 7.97 2.63 -10.63
C ASP A 115 9.37 3.19 -10.35
N ARG A 116 9.97 3.96 -11.27
CA ARG A 116 11.19 4.73 -11.00
C ARG A 116 11.00 5.75 -9.87
N LYS A 117 9.88 6.48 -9.83
CA LYS A 117 9.57 7.42 -8.74
C LYS A 117 9.39 6.69 -7.41
N ARG A 118 8.70 5.55 -7.40
CA ARG A 118 8.53 4.68 -6.24
C ARG A 118 9.86 4.09 -5.79
N GLY A 119 10.76 3.76 -6.71
CA GLY A 119 12.12 3.30 -6.44
C GLY A 119 13.04 4.40 -5.91
N LYS A 120 12.86 5.67 -6.32
CA LYS A 120 13.56 6.84 -5.73
C LYS A 120 13.01 7.24 -4.36
N GLY A 121 11.69 7.08 -4.15
CA GLY A 121 11.01 7.36 -2.88
C GLY A 121 11.07 6.20 -1.87
N LYS A 122 11.25 4.97 -2.36
CA LYS A 122 11.99 3.95 -1.63
C LYS A 122 13.41 4.49 -1.49
N ARG A 123 13.73 5.10 -0.34
CA ARG A 123 14.89 4.53 0.37
C ARG A 123 14.71 3.03 0.20
N GLU A 124 15.71 2.33 -0.33
CA GLU A 124 15.77 0.88 -0.18
C GLU A 124 15.17 0.57 1.19
N PRO A 125 14.34 -0.48 1.36
CA PRO A 125 14.23 -1.00 2.71
C PRO A 125 15.68 -1.04 3.14
N VAL A 126 16.04 -0.28 4.19
CA VAL A 126 17.29 -0.52 4.87
C VAL A 126 17.19 -2.02 4.99
N LYS A 127 18.06 -2.74 4.28
CA LYS A 127 18.23 -4.14 4.59
C LYS A 127 18.45 -4.01 6.09
N ASP A 128 17.47 -4.41 6.90
CA ASP A 128 17.78 -5.15 8.10
C ASP A 128 18.53 -6.35 7.51
N THR A 129 19.79 -6.08 7.13
CA THR A 129 20.81 -7.07 6.91
C THR A 129 20.90 -7.59 8.30
N ASP A 130 20.16 -8.67 8.51
CA ASP A 130 20.39 -9.68 9.51
C ASP A 130 21.77 -10.33 9.20
N ASP A 131 22.79 -9.48 9.15
CA ASP A 131 24.17 -9.74 8.76
C ASP A 131 25.04 -8.61 9.32
N ALA A 132 25.07 -8.53 10.64
CA ALA A 132 26.23 -8.08 11.40
C ALA A 132 26.09 -8.53 12.85
N VAL A 133 26.59 -9.74 13.13
CA VAL A 133 26.95 -10.26 14.46
C VAL A 133 25.72 -10.61 15.34
N PRO A 134 25.74 -11.68 16.14
CA PRO A 134 24.80 -11.84 17.26
C PRO A 134 25.04 -10.71 18.29
N VAL A 135 24.55 -9.51 18.00
CA VAL A 135 24.51 -8.41 18.96
C VAL A 135 23.52 -8.79 20.04
N ALA A 136 24.02 -8.90 21.26
CA ALA A 136 23.19 -9.26 22.40
C ALA A 136 22.02 -8.27 22.48
N ARG A 137 20.82 -8.80 22.69
CA ARG A 137 19.60 -8.00 22.83
C ARG A 137 19.36 -7.77 24.30
N VAL A 138 19.21 -6.51 24.69
CA VAL A 138 18.91 -6.14 26.08
C VAL A 138 17.40 -6.01 26.21
N ARG A 139 16.80 -6.82 27.09
CA ARG A 139 15.37 -6.75 27.44
C ARG A 139 15.12 -5.54 28.34
N LEU A 140 14.01 -4.85 28.09
CA LEU A 140 13.57 -3.69 28.86
C LEU A 140 12.23 -3.96 29.53
N LYS A 141 12.13 -3.64 30.82
CA LYS A 141 10.88 -3.68 31.59
C LYS A 141 10.22 -2.30 31.53
N VAL A 142 9.42 -2.08 30.49
CA VAL A 142 8.71 -0.81 30.27
C VAL A 142 7.24 -0.97 30.65
N PRO A 143 6.74 -0.24 31.66
CA PRO A 143 5.31 -0.17 31.95
C PRO A 143 4.53 0.35 30.73
N PHE A 144 3.30 -0.14 30.53
CA PHE A 144 2.49 0.25 29.37
C PHE A 144 2.29 1.77 29.23
N GLU A 145 2.22 2.48 30.36
CA GLU A 145 2.09 3.94 30.43
C GLU A 145 3.30 4.68 29.83
N ARG A 146 4.48 4.05 29.85
CA ARG A 146 5.76 4.62 29.40
C ARG A 146 6.22 4.08 28.05
N LYS A 147 5.30 3.44 27.30
CA LYS A 147 5.57 2.86 25.97
C LYS A 147 6.04 3.91 24.96
N GLU A 148 5.59 5.15 25.08
CA GLU A 148 5.98 6.23 24.17
C GLU A 148 7.43 6.64 24.38
N GLU A 149 7.88 6.68 25.63
CA GLU A 149 9.28 6.93 25.99
C GLU A 149 10.18 5.83 25.43
N ALA A 150 9.80 4.55 25.60
CA ALA A 150 10.54 3.42 25.02
C ALA A 150 10.63 3.49 23.49
N LYS A 151 9.54 3.88 22.83
CA LYS A 151 9.53 4.06 21.37
C LYS A 151 10.42 5.24 20.94
N SER A 152 10.45 6.30 21.73
CA SER A 152 11.26 7.52 21.49
C SER A 152 12.77 7.23 21.54
N ILE A 153 13.20 6.41 22.51
CA ILE A 153 14.62 6.01 22.63
C ILE A 153 15.04 4.94 21.59
N GLY A 154 14.13 4.52 20.72
CA GLY A 154 14.39 3.55 19.65
C GLY A 154 14.27 2.09 20.08
N ALA A 155 13.59 1.80 21.20
CA ALA A 155 13.28 0.43 21.58
C ALA A 155 12.29 -0.20 20.58
N ARG A 156 12.44 -1.51 20.39
CA ARG A 156 11.58 -2.32 19.53
C ARG A 156 10.67 -3.19 20.40
N TRP A 157 9.41 -3.34 20.00
CA TRP A 157 8.46 -4.21 20.69
C TRP A 157 8.61 -5.65 20.22
N TRP A 158 8.73 -6.60 21.15
CA TRP A 158 8.75 -8.03 20.89
C TRP A 158 7.37 -8.62 21.24
N PRO A 159 6.54 -9.02 20.25
CA PRO A 159 5.19 -9.50 20.52
C PRO A 159 5.13 -10.87 21.21
N GLU A 160 6.09 -11.76 20.92
CA GLU A 160 6.17 -13.10 21.51
C GLU A 160 6.45 -13.05 23.02
N GLU A 161 7.46 -12.27 23.43
CA GLU A 161 7.82 -12.09 24.84
C GLU A 161 7.04 -10.96 25.52
N LYS A 162 6.22 -10.22 24.75
CA LYS A 162 5.51 -9.00 25.19
C LYS A 162 6.41 -8.04 25.95
N THR A 163 7.62 -7.86 25.43
CA THR A 163 8.65 -7.04 26.08
C THR A 163 9.27 -6.07 25.09
N TRP A 164 9.85 -4.99 25.60
CA TRP A 164 10.64 -4.07 24.79
C TRP A 164 12.09 -4.55 24.76
N TRP A 165 12.79 -4.32 23.65
CA TRP A 165 14.20 -4.65 23.55
C TRP A 165 14.98 -3.56 22.82
N LEU A 166 16.26 -3.45 23.17
CA LEU A 166 17.24 -2.64 22.49
C LEU A 166 18.43 -3.50 22.04
N PRO A 167 19.01 -3.26 20.87
CA PRO A 167 20.26 -3.90 20.48
C PRO A 167 21.43 -3.29 21.29
N GLN A 168 22.37 -4.12 21.73
CA GLN A 168 23.46 -3.68 22.62
C GLN A 168 24.46 -2.71 21.96
N ASP A 169 24.50 -2.66 20.63
CA ASP A 169 25.30 -1.74 19.84
C ASP A 169 24.87 -0.26 19.99
N LYS A 170 23.61 -0.01 20.39
CA LYS A 170 23.09 1.35 20.61
C LYS A 170 23.35 1.84 22.03
N SER A 171 24.61 2.14 22.33
CA SER A 171 25.05 2.68 23.62
C SER A 171 24.26 3.91 24.08
N ALA A 172 23.90 4.82 23.16
CA ALA A 172 23.09 6.01 23.48
C ALA A 172 21.66 5.66 23.93
N ALA A 173 21.02 4.71 23.25
CA ALA A 173 19.67 4.25 23.62
C ALA A 173 19.69 3.47 24.94
N LEU A 174 20.72 2.66 25.17
CA LEU A 174 20.92 1.96 26.46
C LEU A 174 21.14 2.94 27.60
N ALA A 175 21.94 4.00 27.40
CA ALA A 175 22.15 5.04 28.41
C ALA A 175 20.84 5.76 28.75
N GLN A 176 20.01 6.06 27.74
CA GLN A 176 18.68 6.63 27.96
C GLN A 176 17.75 5.65 28.68
N ALA A 177 17.69 4.39 28.26
CA ALA A 177 16.91 3.36 28.94
C ALA A 177 17.32 3.19 30.41
N ARG A 178 18.62 3.34 30.73
CA ARG A 178 19.15 3.26 32.09
C ARG A 178 18.73 4.48 32.90
N SER A 179 18.82 5.67 32.33
CA SER A 179 18.32 6.90 32.96
C SER A 179 16.82 6.87 33.21
N LEU A 180 16.05 6.16 32.37
CA LEU A 180 14.60 6.02 32.49
C LEU A 180 14.17 4.88 33.42
N GLY A 181 15.11 4.06 33.91
CA GLY A 181 14.81 2.91 34.77
C GLY A 181 14.11 1.77 34.06
N PHE A 182 14.36 1.57 32.76
CA PHE A 182 13.74 0.50 31.97
C PHE A 182 14.49 -0.84 32.04
N PHE A 183 15.52 -0.95 32.86
CA PHE A 183 16.22 -2.20 33.09
C PHE A 183 15.52 -3.00 34.20
N PRO A 184 15.51 -4.33 34.13
CA PRO A 184 15.18 -5.12 35.31
C PRO A 184 16.18 -4.77 36.42
N GLU A 185 15.72 -4.36 37.59
CA GLU A 185 16.58 -4.36 38.78
C GLU A 185 17.02 -5.81 38.99
N ASP A 186 18.33 -6.05 38.93
CA ASP A 186 18.91 -7.32 39.34
C ASP A 186 18.55 -7.53 40.82
N GLU A 187 17.85 -8.63 41.13
CA GLU A 187 17.63 -9.12 42.49
C GLU A 187 18.88 -9.88 42.98
#